data_AF-A0A091FSM9-F1
#
_entry.id   AF-A0A091FSM9-F1
#
_cell.length_a   1.000
_cell.length_b   1.000
_cell.length_c   1.000
_cell.angle_alpha   90.00
_cell.angle_beta   90.00
_cell.angle_gamma   90.00
#
_symmetry.space_group_name_H-M   'P 1'
#
loop_
_entity.id
_entity.type
_entity.pdbx_description
1 polymer ?
#
loop_
_entity_poly.entity_id
_entity_poly.type
_entity_poly.pdbx_seq_one_letter_code
_entity_poly.pdbx_strand_id
1 'polypeptide(L)' 'NCTRVEDLGACLGNTDNFCPANISCQCKDEKPFCRCDYFRVGWKEYWYMGPKCNHLWNTLSFILVSTLPAVALVIIV' A
#
# COMPACT_ATOMS: atom_id res chain seq x y z
N ASN A 1 16.31 7.98 -6.81
CA ASN A 1 16.28 9.40 -7.20
C ASN A 1 15.25 9.56 -8.31
N CYS A 2 14.28 10.47 -8.13
CA CYS A 2 13.15 10.66 -9.03
C CYS A 2 13.21 12.01 -9.78
N THR A 3 14.33 12.74 -9.71
CA THR A 3 14.48 14.01 -10.42
C THR A 3 14.41 13.78 -11.94
N ARG A 4 13.45 14.42 -12.62
CA ARG A 4 13.18 14.29 -14.07
C ARG A 4 12.74 12.90 -14.55
N VAL A 5 12.23 12.05 -13.66
CA VAL A 5 11.56 10.80 -14.06
C VAL A 5 10.08 11.12 -14.31
N GLU A 6 9.52 10.62 -15.41
CA GLU A 6 8.08 10.72 -15.68
C GLU A 6 7.27 10.04 -14.57
N ASP A 7 6.04 10.50 -14.35
CA ASP A 7 5.13 9.85 -13.41
C ASP A 7 4.91 8.38 -13.82
N LEU A 8 4.94 7.49 -12.83
CA LEU A 8 4.97 6.02 -12.95
C LEU A 8 6.26 5.44 -13.55
N GLY A 9 7.26 6.25 -13.83
CA GLY A 9 8.58 5.79 -14.27
C GLY A 9 9.34 5.06 -13.16
N ALA A 10 10.31 4.22 -13.55
CA ALA A 10 11.14 3.49 -12.60
C ALA A 10 12.08 4.45 -11.84
N CYS A 11 12.26 4.22 -10.55
CA CYS A 11 13.22 4.99 -9.74
C CYS A 11 14.65 4.82 -10.28
N LEU A 12 15.38 5.92 -10.46
CA LEU A 12 16.80 5.87 -10.85
C LEU A 12 17.70 5.78 -9.61
N GLY A 13 18.56 4.76 -9.56
CA GLY A 13 19.55 4.57 -8.48
C GLY A 13 19.23 3.40 -7.53
N ASN A 14 20.06 3.22 -6.50
CA ASN A 14 19.92 2.10 -5.58
C ASN A 14 18.72 2.27 -4.63
N THR A 15 17.67 1.47 -4.83
CA THR A 15 16.45 1.46 -4.02
C THR A 15 16.35 0.25 -3.09
N ASP A 16 17.42 -0.53 -2.96
CA ASP A 16 17.45 -1.82 -2.26
C ASP A 16 17.03 -1.75 -0.76
N ASN A 17 17.00 -0.55 -0.18
CA ASN A 17 16.60 -0.32 1.23
C ASN A 17 15.24 0.38 1.39
N PHE A 18 14.62 0.87 0.30
CA PHE A 18 13.37 1.61 0.38
C PHE A 18 12.16 0.70 0.16
N CYS A 19 12.20 -0.15 -0.87
CA CYS A 19 11.18 -1.16 -1.12
C CYS A 19 11.71 -2.55 -0.74
N PRO A 20 10.86 -3.44 -0.19
CA PRO A 20 11.21 -4.85 0.01
C PRO A 20 11.71 -5.52 -1.27
N ALA A 21 12.57 -6.53 -1.13
CA ALA A 21 13.00 -7.35 -2.26
C ALA A 21 11.77 -7.86 -3.03
N ASN A 22 11.78 -7.67 -4.35
CA ASN A 22 10.70 -8.01 -5.30
C ASN A 22 9.61 -6.96 -5.53
N ILE A 23 9.68 -5.77 -4.92
CA ILE A 23 8.73 -4.67 -5.16
C ILE A 23 9.35 -3.59 -6.04
N SER A 24 8.71 -3.26 -7.16
CA SER A 24 9.19 -2.21 -8.06
C SER A 24 9.02 -0.81 -7.46
N CYS A 25 10.10 -0.03 -7.43
CA CYS A 25 10.06 1.39 -7.09
C CYS A 25 9.63 2.21 -8.31
N GLN A 26 8.62 3.06 -8.12
CA GLN A 26 8.14 4.01 -9.13
C GLN A 26 8.20 5.44 -8.61
N CYS A 27 8.25 6.41 -9.52
CA CYS A 27 8.25 7.84 -9.20
C CYS A 27 6.88 8.46 -9.47
N LYS A 28 6.39 9.28 -8.54
CA LYS A 28 5.19 10.10 -8.73
C LYS A 28 5.40 11.45 -8.07
N ASP A 29 5.12 12.54 -8.76
CA ASP A 29 5.32 13.91 -8.25
C ASP A 29 6.76 14.12 -7.75
N GLU A 30 7.76 13.62 -8.50
CA GLU A 30 9.19 13.61 -8.13
C GLU A 30 9.52 12.89 -6.80
N LYS A 31 8.56 12.16 -6.22
CA LYS A 31 8.73 11.38 -4.99
C LYS A 31 8.78 9.88 -5.30
N PRO A 32 9.70 9.12 -4.67
CA PRO A 32 9.73 7.67 -4.81
C PRO A 32 8.57 7.05 -4.03
N PHE A 33 7.85 6.13 -4.68
CA PHE A 33 6.82 5.30 -4.07
C PHE A 33 7.04 3.82 -4.44
N CYS A 34 6.78 2.92 -3.50
CA CYS A 34 6.79 1.49 -3.78
C CYS A 34 5.44 1.09 -4.37
N ARG A 35 5.44 0.47 -5.54
CA ARG A 35 4.21 -0.11 -6.11
C ARG A 35 3.96 -1.46 -5.45
N CYS A 36 3.13 -1.47 -4.42
CA CYS A 36 2.81 -2.67 -3.67
C CYS A 36 2.03 -3.69 -4.51
N ASP A 37 2.31 -4.97 -4.29
CA ASP A 37 1.62 -6.05 -4.98
C ASP A 37 0.14 -6.13 -4.57
N TYR A 38 -0.68 -6.41 -5.58
CA TYR A 38 -2.09 -6.76 -5.45
C TYR A 38 -2.25 -8.21 -5.90
N PHE A 39 -2.85 -9.03 -5.05
CA PHE A 39 -3.15 -10.41 -5.39
C PHE A 39 -4.54 -10.80 -4.91
N ARG A 40 -5.16 -11.71 -5.65
CA ARG A 40 -6.51 -12.19 -5.38
C ARG A 40 -6.46 -13.68 -5.09
N VAL A 41 -6.97 -14.08 -3.93
CA VAL A 41 -7.09 -15.49 -3.54
C VAL A 41 -8.58 -15.82 -3.47
N GLY A 42 -9.11 -16.42 -4.53
CA GLY A 42 -10.54 -16.66 -4.70
C GLY A 42 -11.35 -15.36 -4.74
N TRP A 43 -12.25 -15.18 -3.77
CA TRP A 43 -13.10 -13.99 -3.64
C TRP A 43 -12.50 -12.87 -2.77
N LYS A 44 -11.32 -13.11 -2.17
CA LYS A 44 -10.67 -12.14 -1.30
C LYS A 44 -9.57 -11.41 -2.05
N GLU A 45 -9.66 -10.09 -2.03
CA GLU A 45 -8.65 -9.20 -2.58
C GLU A 45 -7.70 -8.79 -1.46
N TYR A 46 -6.41 -8.99 -1.69
CA TYR A 46 -5.35 -8.62 -0.78
C TYR A 46 -4.47 -7.58 -1.45
N TRP A 47 -4.14 -6.54 -0.70
CA TRP A 47 -3.21 -5.52 -1.16
C TRP A 47 -2.35 -5.06 -0.01
N TYR A 48 -1.10 -4.77 -0.30
CA TYR A 48 -0.22 -4.17 0.68
C TYR A 48 -0.35 -2.65 0.63
N MET A 49 -0.47 -2.04 1.81
CA MET A 49 -0.62 -0.61 2.02
C MET A 49 0.53 -0.09 2.87
N GLY A 50 0.87 1.19 2.73
CA GLY A 50 1.91 1.87 3.50
C GLY A 50 3.20 2.16 2.72
N PRO A 51 4.10 3.00 3.26
CA PRO A 51 5.27 3.51 2.54
C PRO A 51 6.29 2.42 2.16
N LYS A 52 6.22 1.26 2.81
CA LYS A 52 7.09 0.10 2.58
C LYS A 52 6.31 -1.18 2.22
N CYS A 53 5.03 -1.07 1.84
CA CYS A 53 4.19 -2.23 1.55
C CYS A 53 4.15 -3.27 2.68
N ASN A 54 4.23 -2.83 3.93
CA ASN A 54 4.37 -3.68 5.11
C ASN A 54 3.03 -4.01 5.80
N HIS A 55 1.95 -3.32 5.44
CA HIS A 55 0.62 -3.59 5.99
C HIS A 55 -0.22 -4.37 4.98
N LEU A 56 -0.57 -5.60 5.32
CA LEU A 56 -1.52 -6.40 4.54
C LEU A 56 -2.95 -5.91 4.83
N TRP A 57 -3.64 -5.46 3.80
CA TRP A 57 -5.05 -5.10 3.86
C TRP A 57 -5.88 -6.03 2.99
N ASN A 58 -7.12 -6.23 3.41
CA ASN A 58 -8.16 -6.81 2.57
C ASN A 58 -9.48 -6.04 2.79
N THR A 59 -10.50 -6.41 2.04
CA THR A 59 -11.85 -5.82 2.16
C THR A 59 -12.46 -5.98 3.56
N LEU A 60 -12.23 -7.12 4.23
CA LEU A 60 -12.68 -7.35 5.60
C LEU A 60 -12.01 -6.38 6.58
N SER A 61 -10.72 -6.10 6.45
CA SER A 61 -10.00 -5.14 7.28
C SER A 61 -10.61 -3.75 7.17
N PHE A 62 -11.00 -3.32 5.96
CA PHE A 62 -11.71 -2.06 5.76
C PHE A 62 -13.08 -2.02 6.43
N ILE A 63 -13.87 -3.09 6.27
CA ILE A 63 -15.17 -3.22 6.92
C ILE A 63 -15.02 -3.18 8.43
N LEU A 64 -14.06 -3.91 8.99
CA LEU A 64 -13.79 -3.93 10.44
C LEU A 64 -13.44 -2.53 10.96
N VAL A 65 -12.52 -1.83 10.30
CA VAL A 65 -12.10 -0.48 10.74
C VAL A 65 -13.25 0.52 10.68
N SER A 66 -14.15 0.43 9.70
CA SER A 66 -15.30 1.34 9.60
C SER A 66 -16.45 0.97 10.54
N THR A 67 -16.67 -0.32 10.82
CA THR A 67 -17.82 -0.81 11.60
C THR A 67 -17.55 -0.89 13.10
N LEU A 68 -16.34 -1.25 13.53
CA LEU A 68 -16.00 -1.39 14.95
C LEU A 68 -16.31 -0.14 15.79
N PRO A 69 -16.01 1.10 15.35
CA PRO A 69 -16.34 2.30 16.10
C PRO A 69 -17.85 2.50 16.27
N ALA A 70 -18.63 2.20 15.22
CA ALA A 70 -20.07 2.31 15.25
C ALA A 70 -20.70 1.28 16.19
N VAL A 71 -20.24 0.03 16.13
CA VAL A 71 -20.71 -1.04 17.04
C VAL A 71 -20.37 -0.70 18.50
N ALA A 72 -19.17 -0.20 18.76
CA ALA A 72 -18.77 0.21 20.11
C ALA A 72 -19.68 1.32 20.65
N LEU A 73 -20.01 2.32 19.82
CA LEU A 73 -20.96 3.37 20.21
C LEU A 73 -22.33 2.79 20.56
N VAL A 74 -22.88 1.89 19.75
CA VAL A 74 -24.20 1.26 19.99
C VAL A 74 -24.25 0.49 21.32
N ILE A 75 -23.13 -0.07 21.79
CA ILE A 75 -23.07 -0.82 23.06
C ILE A 75 -22.98 0.11 24.28
N ILE A 76 -22.39 1.30 24.12
CA ILE A 76 -22.15 2.24 25.21
C ILE A 76 -23.39 3.07 25.56
N VAL A 77 -24.28 3.33 24.58
CA VAL A 77 -25.59 4.00 24.79
C VAL A 77 -26.65 3.05 25.29
#